data_AF-Q9WXW1-F1
#
_entry.id   AF-Q9WXW1-F1
#
_cell.length_a   1.000
_cell.length_b   1.000
_cell.length_c   1.000
_cell.angle_alpha   90.00
_cell.angle_beta   90.00
_cell.angle_gamma   90.00
#
_symmetry.space_group_name_H-M   'P 1'
#
loop_
_entity.id
_entity.type
_entity.pdbx_description
1 polymer ?
#
loop_
_entity_poly.entity_id
_entity_poly.type
_entity_poly.pdbx_seq_one_letter_code
_entity_poly.pdbx_strand_id
1 'polypeptide(L)'
;MTISYEDVENFLVCPRRYYLSKKISKEVSPNFSEELMEAGFPLENPVIVCEFEGHELVSNPDLIVKDRDGWRIILRKSAKRFKDKYILESAYHALVFSRAGLEVSGVEIVSDSFSRKMENWKNLIPIVEDVLREMLTIDDDPHPRVGRHCRYCDFLEDCEGKFFEEKSLLLVNGIGEETYRVLYGMGIETLEDLAEADQRILEKVFGKEKGKRFVMAARAFLENRVIMITPPEDLPEGTIVDIEYHPSEERDFLYGFLIGDEYRYFLEEDQGDLIAFLNSLDDESVFYHYHGPEKRKLISLIGRNKRMNFLDVFTILRNHFVFPVMSYSLKRIAKYLGYDWRTSLNGYEILRLYEKWKKTRNEELLKQMLLYNEDDVRATKLVLDFMRSYSSFS
;
A
#
# COMPACT_ATOMS: atom_id res chain seq x y z
N MET A 1 -16.66 -7.64 -21.19
CA MET A 1 -15.64 -7.00 -20.31
C MET A 1 -14.30 -7.60 -20.65
N THR A 2 -13.26 -6.79 -20.58
CA THR A 2 -11.87 -7.22 -20.79
C THR A 2 -11.24 -7.54 -19.43
N ILE A 3 -10.68 -8.73 -19.27
CA ILE A 3 -10.09 -9.23 -18.02
C ILE A 3 -8.61 -9.50 -18.27
N SER A 4 -7.75 -8.96 -17.41
CA SER A 4 -6.31 -9.22 -17.39
C SER A 4 -5.91 -10.06 -16.18
N TYR A 5 -4.66 -10.54 -16.13
CA TYR A 5 -4.17 -11.18 -14.91
C TYR A 5 -4.17 -10.24 -13.69
N GLU A 6 -3.97 -8.93 -13.90
CA GLU A 6 -4.06 -7.93 -12.83
C GLU A 6 -5.45 -7.94 -12.19
N ASP A 7 -6.50 -8.15 -12.98
CA ASP A 7 -7.88 -8.26 -12.48
C ASP A 7 -8.09 -9.54 -11.67
N VAL A 8 -7.52 -10.66 -12.13
CA VAL A 8 -7.53 -11.94 -11.40
C VAL A 8 -6.79 -11.81 -10.06
N GLU A 9 -5.61 -11.18 -10.06
CA GLU A 9 -4.86 -10.91 -8.84
C GLU A 9 -5.64 -10.00 -7.89
N ASN A 10 -6.22 -8.91 -8.39
CA ASN A 10 -7.03 -8.00 -7.59
C ASN A 10 -8.26 -8.69 -6.98
N PHE A 11 -8.93 -9.55 -7.74
CA PHE A 11 -10.06 -10.35 -7.25
C PHE A 11 -9.64 -11.28 -6.11
N LEU A 12 -8.57 -12.05 -6.30
CA LEU A 12 -8.07 -12.99 -5.28
C LEU A 12 -7.58 -12.28 -4.01
N VAL A 13 -7.05 -11.05 -4.15
CA VAL A 13 -6.66 -10.22 -3.01
C VAL A 13 -7.89 -9.64 -2.29
N CYS A 14 -8.87 -9.13 -3.05
CA CYS A 14 -10.07 -8.52 -2.51
C CYS A 14 -11.20 -8.48 -3.57
N PRO A 15 -12.19 -9.39 -3.47
CA PRO A 15 -13.32 -9.43 -4.40
C PRO A 15 -14.09 -8.11 -4.49
N ARG A 16 -14.24 -7.41 -3.35
CA ARG A 16 -14.91 -6.11 -3.32
C ARG A 16 -14.13 -5.03 -4.05
N ARG A 17 -12.80 -4.98 -3.89
CA ARG A 17 -11.94 -4.04 -4.64
C ARG A 17 -12.11 -4.26 -6.15
N TYR A 18 -12.08 -5.51 -6.57
CA TYR A 18 -12.32 -5.88 -7.97
C TYR A 18 -13.71 -5.43 -8.44
N TYR A 19 -14.76 -5.73 -7.68
CA TYR A 19 -16.13 -5.27 -7.99
C TYR A 19 -16.24 -3.75 -8.17
N LEU A 20 -15.60 -2.97 -7.29
CA LEU A 20 -15.61 -1.51 -7.37
C LEU A 20 -14.77 -0.99 -8.55
N SER A 21 -13.67 -1.67 -8.89
CA SER A 21 -12.81 -1.28 -10.03
C SER A 21 -13.37 -1.69 -11.40
N LYS A 22 -14.25 -2.71 -11.48
CA LYS A 22 -14.91 -3.19 -12.73
C LYS A 22 -15.57 -2.05 -13.52
N LYS A 23 -15.94 -0.95 -12.88
CA LYS A 23 -16.61 0.20 -13.50
C LYS A 23 -15.70 1.03 -14.44
N ILE A 24 -14.40 0.76 -14.48
CA ILE A 24 -13.43 1.45 -15.32
C ILE A 24 -13.03 0.52 -16.47
N SER A 25 -13.65 0.67 -17.64
CA SER A 25 -13.28 -0.10 -18.84
C SER A 25 -11.89 0.31 -19.34
N LYS A 26 -10.99 -0.66 -19.52
CA LYS A 26 -9.72 -0.46 -20.23
C LYS A 26 -9.89 -0.97 -21.67
N GLU A 27 -9.79 -0.08 -22.66
CA GLU A 27 -9.62 -0.52 -24.06
C GLU A 27 -8.24 -1.14 -24.23
N VAL A 28 -8.19 -2.33 -24.81
CA VAL A 28 -6.93 -3.02 -25.12
C VAL A 28 -7.01 -3.51 -26.57
N SER A 29 -6.06 -3.09 -27.39
CA SER A 29 -5.93 -3.57 -28.76
C SER A 29 -4.87 -4.66 -28.83
N PRO A 30 -5.16 -5.82 -29.46
CA PRO A 30 -4.14 -6.81 -29.77
C PRO A 30 -3.02 -6.16 -30.60
N ASN A 31 -1.77 -6.45 -30.25
CA ASN A 31 -0.60 -6.04 -31.04
C ASN A 31 0.12 -7.26 -31.66
N PHE A 32 -0.63 -8.36 -31.79
CA PHE A 32 -0.15 -9.65 -32.24
C PHE A 32 -0.85 -10.02 -33.56
N SER A 33 -0.11 -9.98 -34.67
CA SER A 33 -0.62 -10.27 -36.02
C SER A 33 -0.19 -11.65 -36.53
N GLU A 34 -0.93 -12.20 -37.50
CA GLU A 34 -0.57 -13.44 -38.19
C GLU A 34 0.84 -13.38 -38.81
N GLU A 35 1.22 -12.22 -39.35
CA GLU A 35 2.55 -11.99 -39.93
C GLU A 35 3.68 -12.13 -38.88
N LEU A 36 3.45 -11.65 -37.65
CA LEU A 36 4.40 -11.81 -36.53
C LEU A 36 4.46 -13.26 -36.04
N MET A 37 3.36 -14.00 -36.16
CA MET A 37 3.30 -15.43 -35.82
C MET A 37 4.11 -16.28 -36.78
N GLU A 38 4.04 -16.00 -38.09
CA GLU A 38 4.79 -16.71 -39.13
C GLU A 38 6.29 -16.46 -39.04
N ALA A 39 6.70 -15.25 -38.64
CA ALA A 39 8.10 -14.85 -38.60
C ALA A 39 8.90 -15.52 -37.46
N GLY A 40 8.23 -16.00 -36.40
CA GLY A 40 8.86 -16.79 -35.33
C GLY A 40 9.89 -16.06 -34.47
N PHE A 41 9.96 -14.72 -34.55
CA PHE A 41 10.88 -13.92 -33.73
C PHE A 41 10.44 -13.86 -32.26
N PRO A 42 11.38 -13.65 -31.32
CA PRO A 42 11.05 -13.26 -29.96
C PRO A 42 10.28 -11.93 -29.95
N LEU A 43 9.23 -11.84 -29.16
CA LEU A 43 8.37 -10.65 -29.07
C LEU A 43 8.23 -10.20 -27.63
N GLU A 44 8.58 -8.94 -27.36
CA GLU A 44 8.44 -8.32 -26.05
C GLU A 44 7.04 -7.74 -25.87
N ASN A 45 6.44 -7.94 -24.69
CA ASN A 45 5.11 -7.43 -24.31
C ASN A 45 4.01 -7.67 -25.38
N PRO A 46 3.85 -8.89 -25.92
CA PRO A 46 2.77 -9.18 -26.86
C PRO A 46 1.42 -9.18 -26.13
N VAL A 47 0.41 -8.59 -26.74
CA VAL A 47 -0.96 -8.54 -26.27
C VAL A 47 -1.76 -9.57 -27.05
N ILE A 48 -2.06 -10.67 -26.36
CA ILE A 48 -2.93 -11.75 -26.87
C ILE A 48 -4.30 -11.61 -26.23
N VAL A 49 -5.34 -11.79 -27.05
CA VAL A 49 -6.73 -11.76 -26.60
C VAL A 49 -7.40 -13.08 -26.98
N CYS A 50 -8.23 -13.62 -26.10
CA CYS A 50 -9.11 -14.74 -26.41
C CYS A 50 -10.50 -14.52 -25.80
N GLU A 51 -11.49 -15.26 -26.31
CA GLU A 51 -12.84 -15.29 -25.76
C GLU A 51 -12.95 -16.34 -24.64
N PHE A 52 -13.67 -15.97 -23.57
CA PHE A 52 -14.05 -16.84 -22.47
C PHE A 52 -15.42 -16.44 -21.92
N GLU A 53 -16.42 -17.29 -22.15
CA GLU A 53 -17.80 -17.16 -21.63
C GLU A 53 -18.48 -15.80 -21.92
N GLY A 54 -18.22 -15.22 -23.09
CA GLY A 54 -18.74 -13.92 -23.53
C GLY A 54 -17.87 -12.72 -23.15
N HIS A 55 -16.71 -12.97 -22.55
CA HIS A 55 -15.76 -11.95 -22.10
C HIS A 55 -14.40 -12.10 -22.81
N GLU A 56 -13.65 -11.02 -22.88
CA GLU A 56 -12.31 -11.03 -23.46
C GLU A 56 -11.28 -11.21 -22.35
N LEU A 57 -10.42 -12.22 -22.48
CA LEU A 57 -9.24 -12.36 -21.64
C LEU A 57 -8.03 -11.76 -22.37
N VAL A 58 -7.24 -10.98 -21.66
CA VAL A 58 -6.03 -10.34 -22.17
C VAL A 58 -4.82 -10.90 -21.46
N SER A 59 -3.83 -11.28 -22.24
CA SER A 59 -2.53 -11.74 -21.79
C SER A 59 -1.44 -10.83 -22.37
N ASN A 60 -0.62 -10.26 -21.48
CA ASN A 60 0.53 -9.43 -21.84
C ASN A 60 1.79 -9.86 -21.05
N PRO A 61 2.43 -11.00 -21.40
CA PRO A 61 3.66 -11.45 -20.75
C PRO A 61 4.85 -10.58 -21.16
N ASP A 62 5.95 -10.60 -20.40
CA ASP A 62 7.11 -9.75 -20.69
C ASP A 62 7.81 -10.10 -22.01
N LEU A 63 7.89 -11.40 -22.33
CA LEU A 63 8.54 -11.90 -23.53
C LEU A 63 7.95 -13.25 -23.95
N ILE A 64 7.85 -13.51 -25.24
CA ILE A 64 7.63 -14.85 -25.78
C ILE A 64 8.71 -15.23 -26.78
N VAL A 65 8.99 -16.53 -26.87
CA VAL A 65 10.00 -17.09 -27.77
C VAL A 65 9.42 -18.31 -28.46
N LYS A 66 9.48 -18.35 -29.79
CA LYS A 66 9.07 -19.55 -30.55
C LYS A 66 10.11 -20.65 -30.41
N ASP A 67 9.66 -21.87 -30.14
CA ASP A 67 10.47 -23.08 -30.22
C ASP A 67 9.78 -24.16 -31.08
N ARG A 68 10.34 -25.39 -31.07
CA ARG A 68 9.83 -26.50 -31.89
C ARG A 68 8.45 -27.00 -31.43
N ASP A 69 8.14 -26.84 -30.15
CA ASP A 69 6.96 -27.43 -29.50
C ASP A 69 5.89 -26.38 -29.18
N GLY A 70 6.12 -25.12 -29.56
CA GLY A 70 5.17 -24.02 -29.37
C GLY A 70 5.84 -22.68 -29.02
N TRP A 71 5.06 -21.82 -28.36
CA TRP A 71 5.51 -20.56 -27.79
C TRP A 71 5.89 -20.78 -26.33
N ARG A 72 7.11 -20.39 -25.99
CA ARG A 72 7.58 -20.31 -24.62
C ARG A 72 7.29 -18.92 -24.07
N ILE A 73 6.56 -18.85 -22.98
CA ILE A 73 6.19 -17.60 -22.31
C ILE A 73 7.21 -17.30 -21.22
N ILE A 74 7.75 -16.09 -21.17
CA ILE A 74 8.72 -15.65 -20.17
C ILE A 74 8.12 -14.50 -19.37
N LEU A 75 8.03 -14.69 -18.05
CA LEU A 75 7.54 -13.72 -17.09
C LEU A 75 8.71 -13.21 -16.26
N ARG A 76 9.06 -11.93 -16.40
CA ARG A 76 10.12 -11.25 -15.65
C ARG A 76 9.55 -10.71 -14.35
N LYS A 77 10.26 -10.90 -13.23
CA LYS A 77 9.83 -10.47 -11.90
C LYS A 77 10.93 -9.72 -11.18
N SER A 78 10.61 -8.55 -10.65
CA SER A 78 11.50 -7.81 -9.72
C SER A 78 11.31 -8.34 -8.29
N ALA A 79 11.72 -9.59 -8.03
CA ALA A 79 11.57 -10.24 -6.73
C ALA A 79 12.77 -11.12 -6.34
N LYS A 80 13.20 -11.03 -5.08
CA LYS A 80 14.28 -11.85 -4.51
C LYS A 80 13.85 -13.30 -4.18
N ARG A 81 12.53 -13.56 -4.08
CA ARG A 81 11.96 -14.88 -3.76
C ARG A 81 10.77 -15.20 -4.65
N PHE A 82 10.65 -16.49 -5.00
CA PHE A 82 9.50 -17.02 -5.74
C PHE A 82 8.23 -16.97 -4.88
N LYS A 83 7.08 -16.63 -5.48
CA LYS A 83 5.78 -16.52 -4.80
C LYS A 83 4.74 -17.36 -5.54
N ASP A 84 3.81 -17.96 -4.80
CA ASP A 84 2.79 -18.85 -5.37
C ASP A 84 1.90 -18.14 -6.39
N LYS A 85 1.68 -16.83 -6.25
CA LYS A 85 0.94 -16.05 -7.24
C LYS A 85 1.54 -16.11 -8.65
N TYR A 86 2.86 -16.29 -8.80
CA TYR A 86 3.47 -16.40 -10.13
C TYR A 86 3.08 -17.71 -10.83
N ILE A 87 2.73 -18.74 -10.05
CA ILE A 87 2.26 -20.02 -10.56
C ILE A 87 0.91 -19.83 -11.25
N LEU A 88 -0.02 -19.11 -10.61
CA LEU A 88 -1.32 -18.82 -11.18
C LEU A 88 -1.21 -17.88 -12.40
N GLU A 89 -0.36 -16.86 -12.33
CA GLU A 89 -0.02 -15.98 -13.46
C GLU A 89 0.43 -16.78 -14.69
N SER A 90 1.34 -17.74 -14.49
CA SER A 90 1.83 -18.59 -15.57
C SER A 90 0.71 -19.39 -16.23
N ALA A 91 -0.21 -19.93 -15.44
CA ALA A 91 -1.33 -20.71 -15.94
C ALA A 91 -2.35 -19.82 -16.68
N TYR A 92 -2.58 -18.59 -16.20
CA TYR A 92 -3.44 -17.62 -16.85
C TYR A 92 -2.93 -17.26 -18.25
N HIS A 93 -1.66 -16.86 -18.38
CA HIS A 93 -1.10 -16.54 -19.69
C HIS A 93 -1.15 -17.74 -20.64
N ALA A 94 -0.81 -18.93 -20.14
CA ALA A 94 -0.85 -20.14 -20.95
C ALA A 94 -2.27 -20.54 -21.38
N LEU A 95 -3.28 -20.31 -20.54
CA LEU A 95 -4.71 -20.46 -20.88
C LEU A 95 -5.09 -19.53 -22.04
N VAL A 96 -4.76 -18.24 -21.93
CA VAL A 96 -5.11 -17.24 -22.96
C VAL A 96 -4.47 -17.58 -24.29
N PHE A 97 -3.17 -17.92 -24.29
CA PHE A 97 -2.47 -18.37 -25.50
C PHE A 97 -3.09 -19.62 -26.10
N SER A 98 -3.35 -20.65 -25.28
CA SER A 98 -3.93 -21.92 -25.75
C SER A 98 -5.32 -21.72 -26.38
N ARG A 99 -6.17 -20.88 -25.78
CA ARG A 99 -7.50 -20.56 -26.34
C ARG A 99 -7.43 -19.68 -27.58
N ALA A 100 -6.41 -18.85 -27.72
CA ALA A 100 -6.14 -18.09 -28.95
C ALA A 100 -5.57 -18.97 -30.09
N GLY A 101 -5.46 -20.29 -29.89
CA GLY A 101 -4.91 -21.22 -30.89
C GLY A 101 -3.38 -21.25 -30.93
N LEU A 102 -2.71 -20.66 -29.94
CA LEU A 102 -1.25 -20.65 -29.83
C LEU A 102 -0.80 -21.81 -28.94
N GLU A 103 -0.11 -22.79 -29.52
CA GLU A 103 0.51 -23.86 -28.74
C GLU A 103 1.54 -23.30 -27.77
N VAL A 104 1.43 -23.65 -26.49
CA VAL A 104 2.37 -23.22 -25.43
C VAL A 104 3.31 -24.38 -25.10
N SER A 105 4.61 -24.18 -25.32
CA SER A 105 5.63 -25.19 -25.00
C SER A 105 6.04 -25.17 -23.53
N GLY A 106 5.91 -24.01 -22.87
CA GLY A 106 6.19 -23.87 -21.44
C GLY A 106 6.13 -22.42 -20.98
N VAL A 107 6.15 -22.23 -19.66
CA VAL A 107 6.23 -20.91 -19.04
C VAL A 107 7.46 -20.85 -18.14
N GLU A 108 8.27 -19.82 -18.30
CA GLU A 108 9.46 -19.55 -17.49
C GLU A 108 9.25 -18.27 -16.68
N ILE A 109 9.51 -18.35 -15.38
CA ILE A 109 9.45 -17.20 -14.47
C ILE A 109 10.88 -16.88 -14.06
N VAL A 110 11.33 -15.67 -14.37
CA VAL A 110 12.72 -15.24 -14.21
C VAL A 110 12.78 -13.97 -13.38
N SER A 111 13.74 -13.91 -12.47
CA SER A 111 14.20 -12.70 -11.79
C SER A 111 15.73 -12.70 -11.73
N ASP A 112 16.32 -11.62 -11.22
CA ASP A 112 17.76 -11.57 -10.94
C ASP A 112 18.21 -12.59 -9.89
N SER A 113 17.28 -13.15 -9.10
CA SER A 113 17.57 -14.06 -7.99
C SER A 113 17.12 -15.51 -8.22
N PHE A 114 16.23 -15.77 -9.18
CA PHE A 114 15.75 -17.11 -9.47
C PHE A 114 15.28 -17.26 -10.91
N SER A 115 15.32 -18.50 -11.41
CA SER A 115 14.65 -18.89 -12.65
C SER A 115 13.94 -20.22 -12.43
N ARG A 116 12.66 -20.31 -12.82
CA ARG A 116 11.88 -21.54 -12.71
C ARG A 116 11.07 -21.79 -13.97
N LYS A 117 11.19 -23.02 -14.50
CA LYS A 117 10.29 -23.56 -15.50
C LYS A 117 9.04 -24.08 -14.81
N MET A 118 7.88 -23.67 -15.31
CA MET A 118 6.59 -24.19 -14.88
C MET A 118 6.25 -25.37 -15.79
N GLU A 119 6.39 -26.59 -15.30
CA GLU A 119 6.12 -27.81 -16.09
C GLU A 119 4.66 -28.24 -16.00
N ASN A 120 3.99 -27.94 -14.88
CA ASN A 120 2.64 -28.41 -14.57
C ASN A 120 1.57 -27.32 -14.71
N TRP A 121 1.81 -26.27 -15.50
CA TRP A 121 0.84 -25.17 -15.70
C TRP A 121 -0.50 -25.66 -16.25
N LYS A 122 -0.50 -26.72 -17.07
CA LYS A 122 -1.72 -27.33 -17.63
C LYS A 122 -2.68 -27.81 -16.54
N ASN A 123 -2.15 -28.34 -15.43
CA ASN A 123 -2.95 -28.83 -14.31
C ASN A 123 -3.63 -27.70 -13.53
N LEU A 124 -3.19 -26.46 -13.74
CA LEU A 124 -3.73 -25.27 -13.08
C LEU A 124 -4.74 -24.52 -13.93
N ILE A 125 -4.87 -24.87 -15.22
CA ILE A 125 -5.88 -24.27 -16.10
C ILE A 125 -7.28 -24.38 -15.49
N PRO A 126 -7.75 -25.55 -15.01
CA PRO A 126 -9.09 -25.64 -14.41
C PRO A 126 -9.25 -24.69 -13.22
N ILE A 127 -8.20 -24.52 -12.41
CA ILE A 127 -8.22 -23.60 -11.26
C ILE A 127 -8.36 -22.16 -11.73
N VAL A 128 -7.63 -21.75 -12.78
CA VAL A 128 -7.77 -20.42 -13.37
C VAL A 128 -9.17 -20.21 -13.94
N GLU A 129 -9.71 -21.19 -14.66
CA GLU A 129 -11.07 -21.10 -15.20
C GLU A 129 -12.12 -20.99 -14.10
N ASP A 130 -11.99 -21.74 -13.01
CA ASP A 130 -12.90 -21.67 -11.86
C ASP A 130 -12.86 -20.30 -11.19
N VAL A 131 -11.65 -19.72 -11.01
CA VAL A 131 -11.50 -18.35 -10.51
C VAL A 131 -12.13 -17.34 -11.46
N LEU A 132 -11.94 -17.49 -12.77
CA LEU A 132 -12.56 -16.61 -13.77
C LEU A 132 -14.09 -16.72 -13.72
N ARG A 133 -14.65 -17.92 -13.62
CA ARG A 133 -16.10 -18.10 -13.45
C ARG A 133 -16.61 -17.43 -12.18
N GLU A 134 -15.92 -17.60 -11.05
CA GLU A 134 -16.28 -16.93 -9.80
C GLU A 134 -16.27 -15.40 -9.97
N MET A 135 -15.23 -14.84 -10.60
CA MET A 135 -15.14 -13.41 -10.92
C MET A 135 -16.31 -12.90 -11.76
N LEU A 136 -16.74 -13.69 -12.75
CA LEU A 136 -17.84 -13.37 -13.65
C LEU A 136 -19.20 -13.44 -12.96
N THR A 137 -19.36 -14.25 -11.91
CA THR A 137 -20.61 -14.35 -11.14
C THR A 137 -20.81 -13.25 -10.10
N ILE A 138 -19.81 -12.38 -9.88
CA ILE A 138 -19.98 -11.25 -8.96
C ILE A 138 -20.76 -10.14 -9.64
N ASP A 139 -22.05 -10.12 -9.30
CA ASP A 139 -23.02 -9.09 -9.69
C ASP A 139 -23.42 -8.19 -8.51
N ASP A 140 -23.34 -8.69 -7.27
CA ASP A 140 -23.63 -7.94 -6.04
C ASP A 140 -22.37 -7.41 -5.35
N ASP A 141 -22.49 -6.29 -4.63
CA ASP A 141 -21.39 -5.69 -3.84
C ASP A 141 -20.91 -6.64 -2.72
N PRO A 142 -19.72 -7.27 -2.86
CA PRO A 142 -19.24 -8.20 -1.85
C PRO A 142 -19.05 -7.52 -0.49
N HIS A 143 -19.27 -8.27 0.59
CA HIS A 143 -19.02 -7.73 1.93
C HIS A 143 -17.53 -7.38 2.11
N PRO A 144 -17.20 -6.20 2.65
CA PRO A 144 -15.81 -5.78 2.85
C PRO A 144 -15.08 -6.73 3.80
N ARG A 145 -13.78 -6.88 3.58
CA ARG A 145 -12.86 -7.65 4.43
C ARG A 145 -11.64 -6.80 4.75
N VAL A 146 -11.09 -6.97 5.94
CA VAL A 146 -9.89 -6.24 6.37
C VAL A 146 -8.65 -7.06 6.00
N GLY A 147 -7.78 -6.47 5.18
CA GLY A 147 -6.54 -7.09 4.75
C GLY A 147 -5.37 -6.11 4.75
N ARG A 148 -4.14 -6.62 4.61
CA ARG A 148 -2.92 -5.79 4.55
C ARG A 148 -2.92 -4.80 3.37
N HIS A 149 -3.61 -5.14 2.29
CA HIS A 149 -3.73 -4.30 1.09
C HIS A 149 -4.57 -3.04 1.33
N CYS A 150 -5.45 -3.03 2.34
CA CYS A 150 -6.37 -1.92 2.60
C CYS A 150 -5.67 -0.58 2.86
N ARG A 151 -4.41 -0.60 3.37
CA ARG A 151 -3.60 0.61 3.62
C ARG A 151 -3.39 1.46 2.36
N TYR A 152 -3.41 0.84 1.19
CA TYR A 152 -3.16 1.47 -0.11
C TYR A 152 -4.38 1.33 -1.05
N CYS A 153 -5.55 1.01 -0.50
CA CYS A 153 -6.76 0.81 -1.29
C CYS A 153 -7.52 2.12 -1.42
N ASP A 154 -7.85 2.51 -2.65
CA ASP A 154 -8.61 3.73 -2.94
C ASP A 154 -10.07 3.65 -2.42
N PHE A 155 -10.61 2.44 -2.29
CA PHE A 155 -11.98 2.18 -1.82
C PHE A 155 -12.09 1.92 -0.31
N LEU A 156 -11.05 2.25 0.47
CA LEU A 156 -11.07 2.02 1.92
C LEU A 156 -12.24 2.77 2.59
N GLU A 157 -12.55 3.99 2.13
CA GLU A 157 -13.63 4.80 2.69
C GLU A 157 -15.02 4.21 2.41
N ASP A 158 -15.25 3.67 1.22
CA ASP A 158 -16.47 2.90 0.91
C ASP A 158 -16.60 1.62 1.76
N CYS A 159 -15.48 1.03 2.19
CA CYS A 159 -15.47 -0.10 3.13
C CYS A 159 -15.79 0.33 4.55
N GLU A 160 -15.25 1.45 5.00
CA GLU A 160 -15.53 2.01 6.31
C GLU A 160 -16.99 2.42 6.46
N GLY A 161 -17.58 3.06 5.45
CA GLY A 161 -19.00 3.43 5.47
C GLY A 161 -19.90 2.22 5.71
N LYS A 162 -19.65 1.12 4.98
CA LYS A 162 -20.42 -0.12 5.14
C LYS A 162 -20.23 -0.76 6.51
N PHE A 163 -18.99 -0.87 6.99
CA PHE A 163 -18.74 -1.37 8.34
C PHE A 163 -19.37 -0.49 9.43
N PHE A 164 -19.46 0.82 9.21
CA PHE A 164 -20.10 1.75 10.12
C PHE A 164 -21.61 1.56 10.18
N GLU A 165 -22.27 1.43 9.02
CA GLU A 165 -23.71 1.12 8.93
C GLU A 165 -24.05 -0.21 9.61
N GLU A 166 -23.17 -1.20 9.47
CA GLU A 166 -23.30 -2.53 10.09
C GLU A 166 -22.86 -2.58 11.56
N LYS A 167 -22.37 -1.47 12.12
CA LYS A 167 -21.81 -1.39 13.49
C LYS A 167 -20.74 -2.46 13.75
N SER A 168 -19.95 -2.76 12.73
CA SER A 168 -19.01 -3.86 12.72
C SER A 168 -17.79 -3.58 13.59
N LEU A 169 -17.37 -4.59 14.35
CA LEU A 169 -16.11 -4.60 15.10
C LEU A 169 -14.89 -4.42 14.21
N LEU A 170 -14.99 -4.72 12.90
CA LEU A 170 -13.89 -4.58 11.95
C LEU A 170 -13.45 -3.13 11.74
N LEU A 171 -14.24 -2.13 12.18
CA LEU A 171 -13.81 -0.73 12.23
C LEU A 171 -12.66 -0.50 13.22
N VAL A 172 -12.58 -1.29 14.28
CA VAL A 172 -11.58 -1.07 15.33
C VAL A 172 -10.21 -1.53 14.85
N ASN A 173 -9.26 -0.59 14.81
CA ASN A 173 -7.88 -0.89 14.46
C ASN A 173 -7.32 -2.05 15.31
N GLY A 174 -6.82 -3.09 14.64
CA GLY A 174 -6.27 -4.29 15.29
C GLY A 174 -7.27 -5.43 15.50
N ILE A 175 -8.53 -5.24 15.15
CA ILE A 175 -9.51 -6.33 15.00
C ILE A 175 -9.51 -6.79 13.53
N GLY A 176 -8.85 -7.93 13.29
CA GLY A 176 -9.02 -8.69 12.04
C GLY A 176 -9.91 -9.91 12.26
N GLU A 177 -10.11 -10.71 11.21
CA GLU A 177 -10.96 -11.91 11.18
C GLU A 177 -10.78 -12.85 12.39
N GLU A 178 -9.55 -13.12 12.81
CA GLU A 178 -9.29 -14.01 13.94
C GLU A 178 -9.73 -13.39 15.27
N THR A 179 -9.40 -12.11 15.49
CA THR A 179 -9.82 -11.39 16.70
C THR A 179 -11.34 -11.21 16.73
N TYR A 180 -11.95 -10.94 15.57
CA TYR A 180 -13.39 -10.86 15.40
C TYR A 180 -14.06 -12.16 15.87
N ARG A 181 -13.59 -13.33 15.40
CA ARG A 181 -14.14 -14.63 15.81
C ARG A 181 -14.03 -14.88 17.31
N VAL A 182 -12.93 -14.47 17.95
CA VAL A 182 -12.77 -14.61 19.40
C VAL A 182 -13.79 -13.74 20.15
N LEU A 183 -13.95 -12.47 19.75
CA LEU A 183 -14.93 -11.55 20.35
C LEU A 183 -16.35 -12.06 20.16
N TYR A 184 -16.68 -12.54 18.95
CA TYR A 184 -17.97 -13.13 18.66
C TYR A 184 -18.26 -14.35 19.55
N GLY A 185 -17.27 -15.23 19.74
CA GLY A 185 -17.38 -16.37 20.67
C GLY A 185 -17.53 -15.98 22.15
N MET A 186 -17.22 -14.72 22.50
CA MET A 186 -17.47 -14.14 23.82
C MET A 186 -18.83 -13.43 23.91
N GLY A 187 -19.63 -13.41 22.84
CA GLY A 187 -20.91 -12.69 22.77
C GLY A 187 -20.76 -11.19 22.51
N ILE A 188 -19.60 -10.74 22.01
CA ILE A 188 -19.36 -9.35 21.61
C ILE A 188 -19.45 -9.30 20.09
N GLU A 189 -20.55 -8.78 19.56
CA GLU A 189 -20.87 -8.84 18.12
C GLU A 189 -20.81 -7.46 17.45
N THR A 190 -21.09 -6.40 18.20
CA THR A 190 -21.21 -5.02 17.72
C THR A 190 -20.25 -4.06 18.43
N LEU A 191 -20.06 -2.87 17.86
CA LEU A 191 -19.29 -1.79 18.50
C LEU A 191 -19.87 -1.42 19.88
N GLU A 192 -21.19 -1.43 20.03
CA GLU A 192 -21.86 -1.18 21.30
C GLU A 192 -21.48 -2.23 22.35
N ASP A 193 -21.55 -3.51 22.00
CA ASP A 193 -21.15 -4.60 22.90
C ASP A 193 -19.69 -4.43 23.33
N LEU A 194 -18.80 -4.06 22.40
CA LEU A 194 -17.38 -3.90 22.69
C LEU A 194 -17.11 -2.67 23.57
N ALA A 195 -17.88 -1.59 23.42
CA ALA A 195 -17.77 -0.38 24.23
C ALA A 195 -18.22 -0.60 25.69
N GLU A 196 -19.17 -1.51 25.91
CA GLU A 196 -19.72 -1.91 27.20
C GLU A 196 -19.03 -3.13 27.84
N ALA A 197 -18.23 -3.87 27.06
CA ALA A 197 -17.53 -5.06 27.52
C ALA A 197 -16.62 -4.80 28.75
N ASP A 198 -16.48 -5.82 29.60
CA ASP A 198 -15.55 -5.77 30.73
C ASP A 198 -14.10 -5.75 30.22
N GLN A 199 -13.48 -4.57 30.34
CA GLN A 199 -12.09 -4.33 29.96
C GLN A 199 -11.13 -5.35 30.59
N ARG A 200 -11.35 -5.81 31.83
CA ARG A 200 -10.45 -6.76 32.50
C ARG A 200 -10.42 -8.12 31.80
N ILE A 201 -11.55 -8.54 31.25
CA ILE A 201 -11.65 -9.78 30.47
C ILE A 201 -10.88 -9.62 29.17
N LEU A 202 -11.08 -8.50 28.47
CA LEU A 202 -10.39 -8.22 27.20
C LEU A 202 -8.87 -8.08 27.40
N GLU A 203 -8.42 -7.47 28.48
CA GLU A 203 -7.00 -7.38 28.85
C GLU A 203 -6.39 -8.76 29.11
N LYS A 204 -7.16 -9.69 29.70
CA LYS A 204 -6.71 -11.06 29.96
C LYS A 204 -6.61 -11.88 28.67
N VAL A 205 -7.52 -11.68 27.72
CA VAL A 205 -7.57 -12.44 26.45
C VAL A 205 -6.59 -11.89 25.42
N PHE A 206 -6.54 -10.56 25.24
CA PHE A 206 -5.77 -9.92 24.17
C PHE A 206 -4.49 -9.21 24.64
N GLY A 207 -4.26 -9.18 25.95
CA GLY A 207 -3.18 -8.41 26.58
C GLY A 207 -3.64 -7.02 27.02
N LYS A 208 -2.99 -6.49 28.06
CA LYS A 208 -3.39 -5.26 28.76
C LYS A 208 -3.58 -4.06 27.83
N GLU A 209 -2.61 -3.81 26.95
CA GLU A 209 -2.68 -2.67 26.03
C GLU A 209 -3.78 -2.85 24.99
N LYS A 210 -3.81 -4.00 24.31
CA LYS A 210 -4.74 -4.27 23.21
C LYS A 210 -6.19 -4.34 23.68
N GLY A 211 -6.46 -5.05 24.79
CA GLY A 211 -7.80 -5.16 25.38
C GLY A 211 -8.36 -3.81 25.81
N LYS A 212 -7.56 -2.98 26.50
CA LYS A 212 -7.92 -1.60 26.84
C LYS A 212 -8.25 -0.78 25.59
N ARG A 213 -7.39 -0.86 24.57
CA ARG A 213 -7.56 -0.09 23.33
C ARG A 213 -8.82 -0.48 22.55
N PHE A 214 -9.25 -1.74 22.59
CA PHE A 214 -10.47 -2.17 21.90
C PHE A 214 -11.73 -1.48 22.45
N VAL A 215 -11.88 -1.47 23.77
CA VAL A 215 -13.01 -0.78 24.43
C VAL A 215 -12.97 0.72 24.13
N MET A 216 -11.79 1.34 24.24
CA MET A 216 -11.64 2.76 23.95
C MET A 216 -11.90 3.09 22.48
N ALA A 217 -11.48 2.25 21.55
CA ALA A 217 -11.68 2.48 20.12
C ALA A 217 -13.16 2.36 19.76
N ALA A 218 -13.86 1.36 20.30
CA ALA A 218 -15.30 1.24 20.12
C ALA A 218 -16.04 2.51 20.59
N ARG A 219 -15.71 3.02 21.79
CA ARG A 219 -16.25 4.29 22.29
C ARG A 219 -15.89 5.48 21.40
N ALA A 220 -14.64 5.56 20.93
CA ALA A 220 -14.21 6.63 20.03
C ALA A 220 -15.04 6.65 18.75
N PHE A 221 -15.33 5.49 18.16
CA PHE A 221 -16.19 5.36 16.98
C PHE A 221 -17.63 5.77 17.25
N LEU A 222 -18.24 5.26 18.33
CA LEU A 222 -19.63 5.56 18.68
C LEU A 222 -19.86 7.04 19.00
N GLU A 223 -18.87 7.68 19.63
CA GLU A 223 -18.95 9.09 20.03
C GLU A 223 -18.36 10.03 18.96
N ASN A 224 -17.80 9.48 17.87
CA ASN A 224 -17.05 10.17 16.83
C ASN A 224 -16.06 11.22 17.38
N ARG A 225 -15.26 10.82 18.37
CA ARG A 225 -14.27 11.71 18.99
C ARG A 225 -12.98 11.00 19.35
N VAL A 226 -11.90 11.76 19.44
CA VAL A 226 -10.63 11.27 19.98
C VAL A 226 -10.76 11.06 21.49
N ILE A 227 -10.28 9.92 21.97
CA ILE A 227 -10.15 9.63 23.40
C ILE A 227 -8.68 9.69 23.80
N MET A 228 -8.35 10.59 24.72
CA MET A 228 -7.02 10.66 25.30
C MET A 228 -6.85 9.56 26.37
N ILE A 229 -5.80 8.76 26.23
CA ILE A 229 -5.39 7.71 27.19
C ILE A 229 -4.71 8.36 28.38
N THR A 230 -3.71 9.18 28.09
CA THR A 230 -2.88 9.95 29.03
C THR A 230 -2.38 11.18 28.30
N PRO A 231 -2.24 12.34 28.97
CA PRO A 231 -1.66 13.51 28.33
C PRO A 231 -0.20 13.23 27.90
N PRO A 232 0.24 13.66 26.71
CA PRO A 232 1.64 13.62 26.33
C PRO A 232 2.47 14.56 27.20
N GLU A 233 3.76 14.27 27.32
CA GLU A 233 4.74 15.21 27.87
C GLU A 233 4.82 16.46 26.97
N ASP A 234 5.48 17.51 27.46
CA ASP A 234 5.72 18.70 26.65
C ASP A 234 6.59 18.36 25.43
N LEU A 235 6.13 18.73 24.24
CA LEU A 235 6.77 18.39 22.97
C LEU A 235 7.49 19.63 22.43
N PRO A 236 8.84 19.70 22.54
CA PRO A 236 9.60 20.90 22.23
C PRO A 236 9.50 21.28 20.75
N GLU A 237 9.79 22.54 20.42
CA GLU A 237 9.90 22.97 19.03
C GLU A 237 10.98 22.19 18.27
N GLY A 238 10.71 21.91 17.00
CA GLY A 238 11.57 21.04 16.20
C GLY A 238 11.23 21.06 14.71
N THR A 239 12.12 20.48 13.92
CA THR A 239 11.96 20.35 12.46
C THR A 239 11.23 19.05 12.14
N ILE A 240 10.28 19.10 11.22
CA ILE A 240 9.59 17.88 10.76
C ILE A 240 10.29 17.39 9.51
N VAL A 241 10.54 16.08 9.44
CA VAL A 241 11.24 15.45 8.33
C VAL A 241 10.43 14.31 7.74
N ASP A 242 10.42 14.26 6.41
CA ASP A 242 9.98 13.09 5.64
C ASP A 242 11.02 12.78 4.55
N ILE A 243 11.23 11.49 4.25
CA ILE A 243 12.25 11.04 3.30
C ILE A 243 11.68 9.97 2.37
N GLU A 244 11.66 10.29 1.09
CA GLU A 244 11.26 9.36 0.06
C GLU A 244 12.40 8.40 -0.32
N TYR A 245 12.04 7.12 -0.49
CA TYR A 245 12.99 6.04 -0.68
C TYR A 245 12.61 5.15 -1.85
N HIS A 246 13.59 4.82 -2.69
CA HIS A 246 13.45 3.89 -3.80
C HIS A 246 13.92 2.48 -3.39
N PRO A 247 13.01 1.51 -3.15
CA PRO A 247 13.39 0.22 -2.58
C PRO A 247 14.30 -0.62 -3.48
N SER A 248 14.13 -0.52 -4.81
CA SER A 248 14.92 -1.31 -5.77
C SER A 248 16.34 -0.77 -5.96
N GLU A 249 16.51 0.55 -5.81
CA GLU A 249 17.83 1.19 -5.89
C GLU A 249 18.51 1.29 -4.52
N GLU A 250 17.78 0.89 -3.47
CA GLU A 250 18.17 1.02 -2.07
C GLU A 250 18.66 2.43 -1.70
N ARG A 251 18.04 3.48 -2.28
CA ARG A 251 18.49 4.87 -2.17
C ARG A 251 17.36 5.86 -1.83
N ASP A 252 17.67 6.86 -1.01
CA ASP A 252 16.81 8.01 -0.74
C ASP A 252 16.90 9.02 -1.88
N PHE A 253 15.76 9.53 -2.35
CA PHE A 253 15.72 10.41 -3.52
C PHE A 253 15.19 11.82 -3.26
N LEU A 254 14.44 12.03 -2.17
CA LEU A 254 13.91 13.33 -1.77
C LEU A 254 13.85 13.42 -0.25
N TYR A 255 14.44 14.47 0.30
CA TYR A 255 14.43 14.80 1.72
C TYR A 255 13.64 16.10 1.92
N GLY A 256 12.55 16.05 2.66
CA GLY A 256 11.76 17.23 3.02
C GLY A 256 11.95 17.63 4.47
N PHE A 257 12.06 18.93 4.71
CA PHE A 257 12.18 19.52 6.04
C PHE A 257 11.16 20.67 6.17
N LEU A 258 10.37 20.64 7.24
CA LEU A 258 9.52 21.76 7.63
C LEU A 258 10.10 22.42 8.88
N ILE A 259 10.62 23.63 8.72
CA ILE A 259 11.27 24.43 9.77
C ILE A 259 10.36 25.61 10.09
N GLY A 260 9.66 25.55 11.22
CA GLY A 260 8.51 26.42 11.45
C GLY A 260 7.43 26.13 10.40
N ASP A 261 7.21 27.05 9.47
CA ASP A 261 6.28 26.89 8.33
C ASP A 261 6.97 26.87 6.96
N GLU A 262 8.30 27.02 6.94
CA GLU A 262 9.11 27.02 5.72
C GLU A 262 9.45 25.58 5.32
N TYR A 263 9.01 25.19 4.12
CA TYR A 263 9.37 23.92 3.52
C TYR A 263 10.68 24.05 2.75
N ARG A 264 11.66 23.22 3.10
CA ARG A 264 12.95 23.08 2.41
C ARG A 264 13.14 21.64 1.99
N TYR A 265 13.76 21.42 0.83
CA TYR A 265 14.00 20.07 0.32
C TYR A 265 15.40 19.92 -0.25
N PHE A 266 15.85 18.67 -0.33
CA PHE A 266 17.09 18.26 -0.99
C PHE A 266 16.84 16.99 -1.80
N LEU A 267 17.36 16.93 -3.03
CA LEU A 267 17.31 15.73 -3.86
C LEU A 267 18.56 14.87 -3.64
N GLU A 268 18.56 13.65 -4.19
CA GLU A 268 19.74 12.76 -4.13
C GLU A 268 21.03 13.37 -4.68
N GLU A 269 20.91 14.35 -5.60
CA GLU A 269 22.03 15.07 -6.21
C GLU A 269 22.56 16.21 -5.32
N ASP A 270 21.78 16.66 -4.32
CA ASP A 270 22.11 17.77 -3.42
C ASP A 270 22.78 17.31 -2.12
N GLN A 271 23.40 16.12 -2.12
CA GLN A 271 23.89 15.49 -0.88
C GLN A 271 24.90 16.37 -0.11
N GLY A 272 25.74 17.14 -0.82
CA GLY A 272 26.68 18.08 -0.21
C GLY A 272 25.98 19.21 0.55
N ASP A 273 24.98 19.81 -0.08
CA ASP A 273 24.19 20.90 0.50
C ASP A 273 23.31 20.40 1.65
N LEU A 274 22.76 19.20 1.55
CA LEU A 274 22.06 18.53 2.63
C LEU A 274 22.96 18.33 3.85
N ILE A 275 24.18 17.83 3.65
CA ILE A 275 25.16 17.66 4.73
C ILE A 275 25.54 19.01 5.34
N ALA A 276 25.75 20.05 4.52
CA ALA A 276 26.05 21.39 4.99
C ALA A 276 24.91 21.98 5.83
N PHE A 277 23.66 21.81 5.37
CA PHE A 277 22.46 22.19 6.11
C PHE A 277 22.35 21.42 7.43
N LEU A 278 22.46 20.10 7.41
CA LEU A 278 22.40 19.30 8.63
C LEU A 278 23.51 19.67 9.62
N ASN A 279 24.70 20.03 9.15
CA ASN A 279 25.81 20.48 9.99
C ASN A 279 25.64 21.91 10.52
N SER A 280 24.85 22.77 9.87
CA SER A 280 24.61 24.14 10.33
C SER A 280 23.59 24.25 11.47
N LEU A 281 22.78 23.22 11.70
CA LEU A 281 21.84 23.15 12.82
C LEU A 281 22.55 23.06 14.18
N ASP A 282 21.88 23.39 15.28
CA ASP A 282 22.46 23.24 16.61
C ASP A 282 22.56 21.78 17.04
N ASP A 283 23.52 21.47 17.91
CA ASP A 283 23.53 20.20 18.63
C ASP A 283 22.25 20.08 19.48
N GLU A 284 21.73 18.85 19.58
CA GLU A 284 20.46 18.52 20.26
C GLU A 284 19.19 19.02 19.54
N SER A 285 19.30 19.55 18.31
CA SER A 285 18.13 19.87 17.47
C SER A 285 17.13 18.72 17.42
N VAL A 286 15.85 19.06 17.59
CA VAL A 286 14.73 18.11 17.62
C VAL A 286 14.19 17.91 16.22
N PHE A 287 14.02 16.64 15.83
CA PHE A 287 13.42 16.20 14.59
C PHE A 287 12.21 15.33 14.87
N TYR A 288 11.10 15.65 14.21
CA TYR A 288 9.89 14.85 14.23
C TYR A 288 9.75 14.10 12.92
N HIS A 289 9.37 12.83 12.99
CA HIS A 289 9.06 12.01 11.83
C HIS A 289 7.83 11.15 12.11
N TYR A 290 7.08 10.79 11.07
CA TYR A 290 5.89 9.95 11.21
C TYR A 290 6.23 8.50 10.84
N HIS A 291 6.79 7.75 11.79
CA HIS A 291 7.14 6.33 11.63
C HIS A 291 8.05 6.00 10.43
N GLY A 292 9.31 5.66 10.67
CA GLY A 292 10.19 5.24 9.59
C GLY A 292 11.67 5.19 9.97
N PRO A 293 12.55 4.90 8.99
CA PRO A 293 14.00 4.83 9.17
C PRO A 293 14.71 6.20 9.13
N GLU A 294 13.99 7.33 9.14
CA GLU A 294 14.54 8.70 8.91
C GLU A 294 15.69 8.99 9.86
N LYS A 295 15.53 8.68 11.15
CA LYS A 295 16.60 8.77 12.16
C LYS A 295 17.89 8.09 11.69
N ARG A 296 17.79 6.85 11.20
CA ARG A 296 18.97 6.08 10.77
C ARG A 296 19.59 6.71 9.52
N LYS A 297 18.77 7.16 8.58
CA LYS A 297 19.20 7.77 7.31
C LYS A 297 19.95 9.08 7.56
N LEU A 298 19.36 10.01 8.32
CA LEU A 298 19.99 11.30 8.62
C LEU A 298 21.25 11.17 9.46
N ILE A 299 21.24 10.31 10.50
CA ILE A 299 22.45 10.06 11.31
C ILE A 299 23.59 9.48 10.45
N SER A 300 23.29 8.75 9.37
CA SER A 300 24.34 8.22 8.48
C SER A 300 25.02 9.29 7.61
N LEU A 301 24.37 10.44 7.40
CA LEU A 301 24.90 11.56 6.61
C LEU A 301 25.76 12.52 7.44
N ILE A 302 25.52 12.60 8.74
CA ILE A 302 26.26 13.46 9.67
C ILE A 302 27.30 12.65 10.45
N GLY A 303 28.43 13.28 10.78
CA GLY A 303 29.47 12.63 11.59
C GLY A 303 28.97 12.25 12.99
N ARG A 304 29.50 11.16 13.56
CA ARG A 304 29.10 10.58 14.88
C ARG A 304 29.12 11.54 16.09
N ASN A 305 29.70 12.74 15.94
CA ASN A 305 29.85 13.70 17.01
C ASN A 305 28.63 14.63 17.17
N LYS A 306 27.77 14.74 16.15
CA LYS A 306 26.58 15.57 16.20
C LYS A 306 25.41 14.80 16.82
N ARG A 307 24.82 15.34 17.89
CA ARG A 307 23.66 14.74 18.54
C ARG A 307 22.39 15.40 18.02
N MET A 308 21.44 14.58 17.60
CA MET A 308 20.11 15.03 17.13
C MET A 308 19.04 14.16 17.80
N ASN A 309 17.97 14.82 18.24
CA ASN A 309 16.89 14.19 18.99
C ASN A 309 15.73 13.87 18.05
N PHE A 310 15.51 12.60 17.78
CA PHE A 310 14.43 12.14 16.90
C PHE A 310 13.24 11.64 17.72
N LEU A 311 12.07 12.23 17.48
CA LEU A 311 10.80 11.90 18.11
C LEU A 311 9.85 11.31 17.07
N ASP A 312 9.37 10.10 17.33
CA ASP A 312 8.43 9.39 16.46
C ASP A 312 6.98 9.82 16.80
N VAL A 313 6.41 10.67 15.95
CA VAL A 313 5.05 11.20 16.11
C VAL A 313 4.02 10.08 16.14
N PHE A 314 4.19 9.03 15.34
CA PHE A 314 3.26 7.89 15.33
C PHE A 314 3.25 7.16 16.67
N THR A 315 4.43 6.91 17.23
CA THR A 315 4.56 6.21 18.52
C THR A 315 3.95 7.03 19.66
N ILE A 316 4.24 8.33 19.71
CA ILE A 316 3.66 9.24 20.71
C ILE A 316 2.13 9.28 20.56
N LEU A 317 1.63 9.52 19.35
CA LEU A 317 0.19 9.58 19.07
C LEU A 317 -0.52 8.30 19.52
N ARG A 318 0.03 7.13 19.17
CA ARG A 318 -0.58 5.84 19.51
C ARG A 318 -0.61 5.60 21.01
N ASN A 319 0.44 5.99 21.74
CA ASN A 319 0.51 5.78 23.18
C ASN A 319 -0.47 6.67 23.97
N HIS A 320 -0.77 7.86 23.44
CA HIS A 320 -1.53 8.88 24.15
C HIS A 320 -2.98 9.01 23.68
N PHE A 321 -3.33 8.57 22.47
CA PHE A 321 -4.65 8.82 21.88
C PHE A 321 -5.26 7.59 21.19
N VAL A 322 -6.58 7.51 21.28
CA VAL A 322 -7.44 6.57 20.54
C VAL A 322 -8.34 7.35 19.58
N PHE A 323 -8.10 7.19 18.29
CA PHE A 323 -8.86 7.81 17.20
C PHE A 323 -9.90 6.84 16.65
N PRO A 324 -11.06 7.34 16.18
CA PRO A 324 -12.06 6.54 15.46
C PRO A 324 -11.64 6.31 14.00
N VAL A 325 -10.51 5.64 13.79
CA VAL A 325 -9.97 5.32 12.46
C VAL A 325 -9.53 3.87 12.37
N MET A 326 -9.72 3.24 11.22
CA MET A 326 -9.28 1.86 10.99
C MET A 326 -7.76 1.70 10.93
N SER A 327 -7.02 2.78 10.67
CA SER A 327 -5.56 2.77 10.67
C SER A 327 -4.95 4.10 11.10
N TYR A 328 -3.81 4.00 11.78
CA TYR A 328 -2.99 5.14 12.22
C TYR A 328 -1.95 5.50 11.16
N SER A 329 -2.29 5.43 9.86
CA SER A 329 -1.42 6.04 8.86
C SER A 329 -1.56 7.55 8.91
N LEU A 330 -0.51 8.27 8.50
CA LEU A 330 -0.49 9.73 8.49
C LEU A 330 -1.71 10.30 7.74
N LYS A 331 -1.94 9.82 6.51
CA LYS A 331 -3.10 10.20 5.68
C LYS A 331 -4.43 10.11 6.43
N ARG A 332 -4.62 9.05 7.24
CA ARG A 332 -5.88 8.78 7.93
C ARG A 332 -6.06 9.66 9.17
N ILE A 333 -5.01 9.79 9.98
CA ILE A 333 -5.06 10.66 11.16
C ILE A 333 -5.19 12.12 10.73
N ALA A 334 -4.35 12.57 9.79
CA ALA A 334 -4.38 13.95 9.32
C ALA A 334 -5.72 14.31 8.68
N LYS A 335 -6.30 13.42 7.86
CA LYS A 335 -7.65 13.62 7.29
C LYS A 335 -8.72 13.71 8.38
N TYR A 336 -8.67 12.87 9.41
CA TYR A 336 -9.59 12.98 10.55
C TYR A 336 -9.46 14.33 11.29
N LEU A 337 -8.24 14.85 11.38
CA LEU A 337 -7.95 16.18 11.94
C LEU A 337 -8.25 17.33 10.98
N GLY A 338 -8.79 17.06 9.78
CA GLY A 338 -9.21 18.07 8.81
C GLY A 338 -8.12 18.50 7.82
N TYR A 339 -7.02 17.75 7.68
CA TYR A 339 -6.03 18.00 6.63
C TYR A 339 -6.62 17.68 5.25
N ASP A 340 -6.49 18.64 4.33
CA ASP A 340 -6.87 18.47 2.94
C ASP A 340 -5.61 18.29 2.08
N TRP A 341 -5.50 17.14 1.42
CA TRP A 341 -4.32 16.79 0.63
C TRP A 341 -4.39 17.52 -0.71
N ARG A 342 -3.31 18.21 -1.09
CA ARG A 342 -3.20 18.91 -2.37
C ARG A 342 -2.95 17.94 -3.53
N THR A 343 -2.65 16.69 -3.22
CA THR A 343 -2.41 15.62 -4.17
C THR A 343 -3.14 14.33 -3.82
N SER A 344 -3.57 13.59 -4.85
CA SER A 344 -4.13 12.24 -4.70
C SER A 344 -3.05 11.15 -4.76
N LEU A 345 -1.78 11.53 -4.97
CA LEU A 345 -0.69 10.59 -5.14
C LEU A 345 -0.57 9.63 -3.95
N ASN A 346 -0.15 8.40 -4.23
CA ASN A 346 0.23 7.42 -3.23
C ASN A 346 1.72 7.02 -3.34
N GLY A 347 2.21 6.28 -2.35
CA GLY A 347 3.62 5.87 -2.27
C GLY A 347 4.13 5.01 -3.42
N TYR A 348 3.27 4.45 -4.29
CA TYR A 348 3.71 3.77 -5.50
C TYR A 348 3.77 4.72 -6.71
N GLU A 349 2.86 5.68 -6.78
CA GLU A 349 2.84 6.69 -7.85
C GLU A 349 4.03 7.64 -7.74
N ILE A 350 4.45 8.03 -6.52
CA ILE A 350 5.64 8.85 -6.30
C ILE A 350 6.91 8.20 -6.88
N LEU A 351 7.04 6.86 -6.76
CA LEU A 351 8.15 6.11 -7.33
C LEU A 351 8.15 6.17 -8.86
N ARG A 352 6.98 6.01 -9.49
CA ARG A 352 6.83 6.13 -10.95
C ARG A 352 7.16 7.54 -11.43
N LEU A 353 6.75 8.56 -10.69
CA LEU A 353 7.08 9.96 -10.99
C LEU A 353 8.59 10.19 -10.92
N TYR A 354 9.25 9.69 -9.87
CA TYR A 354 10.70 9.77 -9.72
C TYR A 354 11.45 9.09 -10.87
N GLU A 355 11.09 7.84 -11.22
CA GLU A 355 11.73 7.12 -12.34
C GLU A 355 11.58 7.86 -13.67
N LYS A 356 10.42 8.47 -13.91
CA LYS A 356 10.16 9.26 -15.11
C LYS A 356 10.90 10.59 -15.09
N TRP A 357 10.93 11.27 -13.95
CA TRP A 357 11.69 12.51 -13.76
C TRP A 357 13.19 12.28 -13.96
N LYS A 358 13.75 11.21 -13.41
CA LYS A 358 15.17 10.85 -13.58
C LYS A 358 15.59 10.75 -15.06
N LYS A 359 14.69 10.22 -15.90
CA LYS A 359 14.91 10.07 -17.36
C LYS A 359 14.65 11.35 -18.16
N THR A 360 13.63 12.12 -17.79
CA THR A 360 13.12 13.23 -18.60
C THR A 360 13.54 14.61 -18.10
N ARG A 361 13.90 14.71 -16.82
CA ARG A 361 14.12 15.94 -16.05
C ARG A 361 12.99 16.97 -16.18
N ASN A 362 11.76 16.49 -16.37
CA ASN A 362 10.58 17.33 -16.49
C ASN A 362 10.20 17.99 -15.16
N GLU A 363 10.27 19.31 -15.09
CA GLU A 363 9.98 20.09 -13.87
C GLU A 363 8.59 19.85 -13.27
N GLU A 364 7.58 19.53 -14.09
CA GLU A 364 6.23 19.28 -13.60
C GLU A 364 6.17 18.01 -12.74
N LEU A 365 6.93 16.97 -13.12
CA LEU A 365 7.05 15.75 -12.32
C LEU A 365 7.71 16.04 -10.97
N LEU A 366 8.75 16.88 -10.97
CA LEU A 366 9.41 17.32 -9.74
C LEU A 366 8.45 18.09 -8.84
N LYS A 367 7.68 19.05 -9.39
CA LYS A 367 6.69 19.82 -8.61
C LYS A 367 5.67 18.91 -7.94
N GLN A 368 5.18 17.89 -8.63
CA GLN A 368 4.25 16.91 -8.07
C GLN A 368 4.88 16.11 -6.93
N MET A 369 6.14 15.69 -7.08
CA MET A 369 6.88 14.99 -6.03
C MET A 369 7.09 15.87 -4.79
N LEU A 370 7.48 17.14 -5.00
CA LEU A 370 7.67 18.11 -3.91
C LEU A 370 6.35 18.43 -3.21
N LEU A 371 5.24 18.54 -3.94
CA LEU A 371 3.92 18.77 -3.37
C LEU A 371 3.47 17.62 -2.46
N TYR A 372 3.70 16.38 -2.90
CA TYR A 372 3.42 15.17 -2.11
C TYR A 372 4.22 15.15 -0.81
N ASN A 373 5.54 15.34 -0.89
CA ASN A 373 6.41 15.31 0.28
C ASN A 373 6.15 16.50 1.23
N GLU A 374 5.85 17.69 0.69
CA GLU A 374 5.45 18.84 1.50
C GLU A 374 4.13 18.57 2.24
N ASP A 375 3.16 17.90 1.60
CA ASP A 375 1.94 17.47 2.27
C ASP A 375 2.21 16.52 3.44
N ASP A 376 3.14 15.57 3.30
CA ASP A 376 3.49 14.63 4.38
C ASP A 376 4.09 15.37 5.60
N VAL A 377 5.02 16.31 5.41
CA VAL A 377 5.58 17.08 6.55
C VAL A 377 4.57 18.04 7.16
N ARG A 378 3.70 18.67 6.37
CA ARG A 378 2.63 19.56 6.88
C ARG A 378 1.51 18.80 7.58
N ALA A 379 1.12 17.65 7.05
CA ALA A 379 0.19 16.74 7.72
C ALA A 379 0.76 16.26 9.05
N THR A 380 2.05 15.93 9.09
CA THR A 380 2.74 15.55 10.33
C THR A 380 2.75 16.71 11.33
N LYS A 381 2.93 17.96 10.86
CA LYS A 381 2.81 19.16 11.71
C LYS A 381 1.44 19.27 12.34
N LEU A 382 0.36 19.09 11.57
CA LEU A 382 -1.00 19.14 12.09
C LEU A 382 -1.21 18.11 13.21
N VAL A 383 -0.70 16.89 13.04
CA VAL A 383 -0.77 15.85 14.08
C VAL A 383 0.03 16.27 15.32
N LEU A 384 1.23 16.83 15.14
CA LEU A 384 2.06 17.30 16.24
C LEU A 384 1.39 18.45 17.01
N ASP A 385 0.85 19.45 16.30
CA ASP A 385 0.13 20.58 16.87
C ASP A 385 -1.10 20.11 17.64
N PHE A 386 -1.84 19.12 17.11
CA PHE A 386 -2.92 18.46 17.83
C PHE A 386 -2.41 17.87 19.14
N MET A 387 -1.35 17.06 19.15
CA MET A 387 -0.83 16.46 20.38
C MET A 387 -0.38 17.51 21.40
N ARG A 388 0.31 18.56 20.95
CA ARG A 388 0.75 19.69 21.78
C ARG A 388 -0.42 20.41 22.46
N SER A 389 -1.57 20.53 21.79
CA SER A 389 -2.76 21.14 22.40
C SER A 389 -3.32 20.38 23.62
N TYR A 390 -2.87 19.13 23.84
CA TYR A 390 -3.20 18.29 25.00
C TYR A 390 -1.99 18.02 25.92
N SER A 391 -0.79 18.47 25.56
CA SER A 391 0.34 18.49 26.49
C SER A 391 -0.04 19.44 27.63
N SER A 392 -0.04 18.93 28.86
CA SER A 392 -0.36 19.77 30.02
C SER A 392 0.74 20.82 30.17
N PHE A 393 0.39 22.07 30.47
CA PHE A 393 1.34 23.00 31.11
C PHE A 393 1.74 22.33 32.43
N SER A 394 2.87 21.63 32.45
CA SER A 394 3.44 21.04 33.67
C SER A 394 3.94 22.12 34.61
#